data_AF-A0A969D2V0-F1
#
_entry.id   AF-A0A969D2V0-F1
#
_cell.length_a   1.000
_cell.length_b   1.000
_cell.length_c   1.000
_cell.angle_alpha   90.00
_cell.angle_beta   90.00
_cell.angle_gamma   90.00
#
_symmetry.space_group_name_H-M   'P 1'
#
loop_
_entity.id
_entity.type
_entity.pdbx_description
1 polymer ?
#
loop_
_entity_poly.entity_id
_entity_poly.type
_entity_poly.pdbx_seq_one_letter_code
_entity_poly.pdbx_strand_id
1 'polypeptide(L)'
;MNPKLHLVKYGLALGLCWAQGQASAQQTAISEPDTLLPDVYSLSLDELRRVKIISASKQEEAAYQAPVASTVLTAEEIIRSGATSLPEAL
;
A
#
# COMPACT_ATOMS: atom_id res chain seq x y z
N MET A 1 -46.20 -33.34 34.37
CA MET A 1 -46.34 -31.87 34.51
C MET A 1 -45.22 -31.36 35.41
N ASN A 2 -44.09 -30.94 34.86
CA ASN A 2 -42.94 -30.40 35.62
C ASN A 2 -42.61 -28.98 35.13
N PRO A 3 -43.15 -27.92 35.78
CA PRO A 3 -43.18 -26.55 35.22
C PRO A 3 -41.94 -25.71 35.60
N LYS A 4 -40.72 -26.26 35.51
CA LYS A 4 -39.47 -25.50 35.78
C LYS A 4 -38.43 -25.55 34.66
N LEU A 5 -38.74 -26.17 33.52
CA LEU A 5 -37.77 -26.37 32.44
C LEU A 5 -37.82 -25.33 31.32
N HIS A 6 -38.77 -24.38 31.34
CA HIS A 6 -38.85 -23.34 30.32
C HIS A 6 -38.11 -22.05 30.69
N LEU A 7 -37.90 -21.74 31.98
CA LEU A 7 -37.26 -20.47 32.38
C LEU A 7 -35.74 -20.44 32.11
N VAL A 8 -35.06 -21.59 32.15
CA VAL A 8 -33.61 -21.67 31.89
C VAL A 8 -33.30 -21.61 30.39
N LYS A 9 -34.19 -22.11 29.53
CA LYS A 9 -33.98 -22.12 28.07
C LYS A 9 -34.06 -20.72 27.46
N TYR A 10 -34.90 -19.84 28.00
CA TYR A 10 -35.03 -18.47 27.51
C TYR A 10 -33.97 -17.50 28.07
N GLY A 11 -33.27 -17.87 29.15
CA GLY A 11 -32.12 -17.10 29.66
C GLY A 11 -30.86 -17.24 28.80
N LEU A 12 -30.73 -18.31 28.02
CA LEU A 12 -29.56 -18.58 27.19
C LEU A 12 -29.63 -17.89 25.80
N ALA A 13 -30.79 -17.34 25.42
CA ALA A 13 -31.03 -16.78 24.09
C ALA A 13 -30.89 -15.24 24.01
N LEU A 14 -30.62 -14.55 25.13
CA LEU A 14 -30.45 -13.09 25.19
C LEU A 14 -29.00 -12.64 25.44
N GLY A 15 -28.02 -13.49 25.10
CA GLY A 15 -26.59 -13.17 25.05
C GLY A 15 -26.05 -13.13 23.61
N LEU A 16 -26.91 -12.79 22.65
CA LEU A 16 -26.51 -12.52 21.27
C LEU A 16 -25.64 -11.25 21.25
N CYS A 17 -24.55 -11.33 20.47
CA CYS A 17 -23.91 -10.19 19.80
C CYS A 17 -22.81 -9.39 20.53
N TRP A 18 -21.89 -10.04 21.25
CA TRP A 18 -20.58 -9.42 21.54
C TRP A 18 -19.47 -10.46 21.38
N ALA A 19 -18.88 -10.57 20.19
CA ALA A 19 -17.49 -11.05 20.01
C ALA A 19 -17.08 -11.19 18.53
N GLN A 20 -18.00 -11.17 17.57
CA GLN A 20 -17.62 -11.33 16.15
C GLN A 20 -17.44 -9.98 15.45
N GLY A 21 -16.40 -9.28 15.87
CA GLY A 21 -15.81 -8.16 15.14
C GLY A 21 -14.34 -8.47 14.86
N GLN A 22 -14.06 -9.48 14.04
CA GLN A 22 -12.70 -9.66 13.51
C GLN A 22 -12.50 -8.63 12.39
N ALA A 23 -12.05 -7.43 12.78
CA ALA A 23 -11.40 -6.52 11.85
C ALA A 23 -10.03 -7.13 11.51
N SER A 24 -9.94 -7.84 10.38
CA SER A 24 -8.65 -8.21 9.81
C SER A 24 -8.01 -6.93 9.30
N ALA A 25 -7.17 -6.29 10.13
CA ALA A 25 -6.21 -5.31 9.65
C ALA A 25 -5.22 -6.09 8.78
N GLN A 26 -5.50 -6.16 7.48
CA GLN A 26 -4.57 -6.69 6.49
C GLN A 26 -3.38 -5.72 6.48
N GLN A 27 -2.38 -6.01 7.34
CA GLN A 27 -1.10 -5.32 7.36
C GLN A 27 -0.53 -5.44 5.95
N THR A 28 -0.65 -4.38 5.15
CA THR A 28 0.09 -4.26 3.90
C THR A 28 1.54 -4.31 4.31
N ALA A 29 2.19 -5.45 4.06
CA ALA A 29 3.62 -5.58 4.22
C ALA A 29 4.23 -4.47 3.37
N ILE A 30 4.74 -3.44 4.02
CA ILE A 30 5.62 -2.47 3.39
C ILE A 30 6.85 -3.29 3.08
N SER A 31 6.95 -3.79 1.84
CA SER A 31 8.17 -4.37 1.32
C SER A 31 9.28 -3.37 1.62
N GLU A 32 10.31 -3.80 2.35
CA GLU A 32 11.48 -2.95 2.62
C GLU A 32 11.91 -2.29 1.31
N PRO A 33 12.27 -1.00 1.31
CA PRO A 33 12.73 -0.34 0.11
C PRO A 33 13.90 -1.15 -0.43
N ASP A 34 13.67 -1.78 -1.58
CA ASP A 34 14.64 -2.60 -2.29
C ASP A 34 15.91 -1.75 -2.42
N THR A 35 16.89 -2.00 -1.56
CA THR A 35 18.03 -1.09 -1.30
C THR A 35 19.04 -1.14 -2.45
N LEU A 36 18.61 -1.65 -3.60
CA LEU A 36 19.39 -1.98 -4.78
C LEU A 36 18.94 -1.21 -6.02
N LEU A 37 18.06 -0.20 -5.89
CA LEU A 37 17.83 0.72 -7.01
C LEU A 37 19.09 1.58 -7.20
N PRO A 38 19.75 1.53 -8.37
CA PRO A 38 20.88 2.39 -8.67
C PRO A 38 20.46 3.85 -8.49
N ASP A 39 21.34 4.67 -7.92
CA ASP A 39 21.12 6.12 -7.90
C ASP A 39 20.91 6.59 -9.35
N VAL A 40 19.71 7.08 -9.64
CA VAL A 40 19.30 7.46 -11.00
C VAL A 40 20.22 8.54 -11.56
N TYR A 41 20.81 9.39 -10.71
CA TYR A 41 21.75 10.43 -11.14
C TYR A 41 23.15 9.90 -11.45
N SER A 42 23.48 8.69 -10.99
CA SER A 42 24.76 8.04 -11.29
C SER A 42 24.78 7.30 -12.63
N LEU A 43 23.61 7.12 -13.26
CA LEU A 43 23.45 6.37 -14.50
C LEU A 43 23.86 7.20 -15.72
N SER A 44 24.56 6.57 -16.66
CA SER A 44 24.79 7.16 -18.00
C SER A 44 23.48 7.21 -18.81
N LEU A 45 23.46 8.03 -19.87
CA LEU A 45 22.27 8.15 -20.72
C LEU A 45 21.85 6.81 -21.33
N ASP A 46 22.80 5.96 -21.73
CA ASP A 46 22.52 4.64 -22.29
C ASP A 46 21.97 3.65 -21.24
N GLU A 47 22.37 3.80 -19.98
CA GLU A 47 21.83 3.03 -18.86
C GLU A 47 20.44 3.53 -18.46
N LEU A 48 20.23 4.85 -18.42
CA LEU A 48 18.92 5.47 -18.18
C LEU A 48 17.86 5.00 -19.18
N ARG A 49 18.23 4.80 -20.46
CA ARG A 49 17.33 4.24 -21.48
C ARG A 49 16.82 2.84 -21.17
N ARG A 50 17.53 2.08 -20.33
CA ARG A 50 17.20 0.70 -19.96
C ARG A 50 16.40 0.61 -18.66
N VAL A 51 16.26 1.72 -17.94
CA VAL A 51 15.45 1.78 -16.72
C VAL A 51 13.99 1.47 -17.07
N LYS A 52 13.41 0.52 -16.35
CA LYS A 52 12.01 0.15 -16.49
C LYS A 52 11.18 0.85 -15.43
N ILE A 53 9.99 1.27 -15.82
CA ILE A 53 8.98 1.84 -14.94
C ILE A 53 7.65 1.13 -15.18
N ILE A 54 6.75 1.20 -14.20
CA ILE A 54 5.34 0.88 -14.42
C ILE A 54 4.70 2.13 -15.02
N SER A 55 4.27 2.05 -16.28
CA SER A 55 3.71 3.20 -16.99
C SER A 55 2.20 3.33 -16.78
N ALA A 56 1.57 4.31 -17.44
CA ALA A 56 0.12 4.47 -17.44
C ALA A 56 -0.63 3.23 -17.98
N SER A 57 0.03 2.37 -18.77
CA SER A 57 -0.52 1.10 -19.24
C SER A 57 -0.59 0.02 -18.14
N LYS A 58 0.00 0.29 -16.97
CA LYS A 58 0.20 -0.64 -15.85
C LYS A 58 1.05 -1.86 -16.21
N GLN A 59 1.87 -1.75 -17.26
CA GLN A 59 2.85 -2.75 -17.64
C GLN A 59 4.26 -2.21 -17.37
N GLU A 60 5.23 -3.13 -17.21
CA GLU A 60 6.64 -2.77 -17.21
C GLU A 60 7.07 -2.32 -18.60
N GLU A 61 7.54 -1.09 -18.71
CA GLU A 61 8.01 -0.50 -19.95
C GLU A 61 9.30 0.27 -19.70
N ALA A 62 10.15 0.38 -20.72
CA ALA A 62 11.32 1.26 -20.62
C ALA A 62 10.85 2.71 -20.44
N ALA A 63 11.41 3.44 -19.48
CA ALA A 63 11.05 4.82 -19.19
C ALA A 63 11.12 5.72 -20.45
N TYR A 64 12.10 5.45 -21.32
CA TYR A 64 12.28 6.15 -22.59
C TYR A 64 11.19 5.88 -23.64
N GLN A 65 10.51 4.73 -23.55
CA GLN A 65 9.50 4.28 -24.53
C GLN A 65 8.06 4.45 -24.04
N ALA A 66 7.87 4.83 -22.77
CA ALA A 66 6.54 5.03 -22.21
C ALA A 66 5.77 6.10 -23.00
N PRO A 67 4.48 5.88 -23.32
CA PRO A 67 3.69 6.79 -24.16
C PRO A 67 3.23 8.08 -23.44
N VAL A 68 3.85 8.44 -22.31
CA VAL A 68 3.44 9.53 -21.42
C VAL A 68 4.65 10.24 -20.84
N ALA A 69 4.51 11.54 -20.53
CA ALA A 69 5.50 12.27 -19.76
C ALA A 69 5.54 11.74 -18.31
N SER A 70 6.73 11.44 -17.81
CA SER A 70 6.95 10.96 -16.44
C SER A 70 8.06 11.77 -15.77
N THR A 71 7.91 12.00 -14.47
CA THR A 71 8.88 12.72 -13.63
C THR A 71 9.22 11.83 -12.45
N VAL A 72 10.50 11.78 -12.08
CA VAL A 72 10.99 11.06 -10.90
C VAL A 72 11.38 12.09 -9.85
N LEU A 73 10.85 11.94 -8.65
CA LEU A 73 11.24 12.73 -7.47
C LEU A 73 12.08 11.84 -6.56
N THR A 74 13.29 12.27 -6.27
CA THR A 74 14.22 11.51 -5.42
C THR A 74 14.02 11.81 -3.93
N ALA A 75 14.52 10.91 -3.08
CA ALA A 75 14.45 11.11 -1.63
C ALA A 75 15.12 12.43 -1.20
N GLU A 76 16.27 12.76 -1.78
CA GLU A 76 16.99 14.01 -1.50
C GLU A 76 16.17 15.24 -1.90
N GLU A 77 15.47 15.20 -3.05
CA GLU A 77 14.59 16.29 -3.49
C GLU A 77 13.39 16.47 -2.55
N ILE A 78 12.76 15.38 -2.10
CA ILE A 78 11.64 15.41 -1.15
C ILE A 78 12.09 15.95 0.21
N ILE A 79 13.24 15.52 0.71
CA ILE A 79 13.80 15.99 1.98
C ILE A 79 14.14 17.48 1.89
N ARG A 80 14.76 17.91 0.79
CA ARG A 80 15.14 19.31 0.57
C ARG A 80 13.94 20.24 0.37
N SER A 81 12.85 19.75 -0.22
CA SER A 81 11.62 20.54 -0.38
C SER A 81 10.86 20.73 0.93
N GLY A 82 11.10 19.87 1.93
CA GLY A 82 10.37 19.89 3.19
C GLY A 82 8.92 19.41 3.06
N ALA A 83 8.56 18.76 1.95
CA ALA A 83 7.23 18.21 1.75
C ALA A 83 6.92 17.15 2.81
N THR A 84 5.77 17.29 3.48
CA THR A 84 5.32 16.37 4.54
C THR A 84 4.17 15.48 4.09
N SER A 85 3.64 15.73 2.90
CA SER A 85 2.56 14.96 2.29
C SER A 85 2.77 14.80 0.78
N LEU A 86 2.14 13.79 0.18
CA LEU A 86 2.21 13.56 -1.27
C LEU A 86 1.71 14.75 -2.10
N PRO A 87 0.59 15.43 -1.76
CA PRO A 87 0.15 16.60 -2.51
C PRO A 87 1.11 17.80 -2.43
N GLU A 88 1.95 17.87 -1.40
CA GLU A 88 2.99 18.90 -1.28
C GLU A 88 4.25 18.56 -2.09
N ALA A 89 4.50 17.26 -2.33
CA ALA A 89 5.67 16.80 -3.06
C ALA A 89 5.49 16.84 -4.60
N LEU A 90 4.25 16.78 -5.08
CA LEU A 90 3.88 16.80 -6.50
C LEU A 90 3.56 18.22 -6.99
#